data_AF-N9Q278-F1
#
_entry.id   AF-N9Q278-F1
#
_cell.length_a   1.000
_cell.length_b   1.000
_cell.length_c   1.000
_cell.angle_alpha   90.00
_cell.angle_beta   90.00
_cell.angle_gamma   90.00
#
_symmetry.space_group_name_H-M   'P 1'
#
loop_
_entity.id
_entity.type
_entity.pdbx_description
1 polymer ?
#
loop_
_entity_poly.entity_id
_entity_poly.type
_entity_poly.pdbx_seq_one_letter_code
_entity_poly.pdbx_strand_id
1 'polypeptide(L)'
;MKHYQLFSILAISLSATACAVTSGLQTYDIPSEGTYKTDQGTNVDVIKITQDNLMALQPAQINYRNNYEALFKQQRPTYRLSSGDILSIQLWAYPEITPQPRQ
;
A
#
# COMPACT_ATOMS: atom_id res chain seq x y z
N MET A 1 -15.15 37.76 29.99
CA MET A 1 -15.93 36.50 30.09
C MET A 1 -15.93 35.70 28.77
N LYS A 2 -16.31 36.29 27.62
CA LYS A 2 -16.44 35.56 26.32
C LYS A 2 -15.13 34.99 25.73
N HIS A 3 -14.00 35.67 25.92
CA HIS A 3 -12.70 35.19 25.40
C HIS A 3 -12.14 33.99 26.16
N TYR A 4 -12.38 33.90 27.47
CA TYR A 4 -11.96 32.75 28.27
C TYR A 4 -12.61 31.45 27.80
N GLN A 5 -13.91 31.49 27.48
CA GLN A 5 -14.63 30.34 26.93
C GLN A 5 -14.05 29.90 25.57
N LEU A 6 -13.69 30.86 24.70
CA LEU A 6 -13.06 30.57 23.41
C LEU A 6 -11.67 29.92 23.57
N PHE A 7 -10.87 30.41 24.51
CA PHE A 7 -9.56 29.80 24.82
C PHE A 7 -9.70 28.40 25.41
N SER A 8 -10.71 28.15 26.26
CA SER A 8 -10.99 26.81 26.80
C SER A 8 -11.37 25.82 25.70
N ILE A 9 -12.25 26.22 24.78
CA ILE A 9 -12.68 25.37 23.65
C ILE A 9 -11.49 25.09 22.73
N LEU A 10 -10.64 26.09 22.46
CA LEU A 10 -9.46 25.93 21.64
C LEU A 10 -8.46 24.95 22.27
N ALA A 11 -8.20 25.06 23.57
CA ALA A 11 -7.30 24.17 24.31
C ALA A 11 -7.80 22.71 24.30
N ILE A 12 -9.10 22.50 24.51
CA ILE A 12 -9.72 21.16 24.45
C ILE A 12 -9.58 20.58 23.03
N SER A 13 -9.85 21.37 22.00
CA SER A 13 -9.75 20.92 20.60
C SER A 13 -8.33 20.52 20.20
N LEU A 14 -7.32 21.27 20.64
CA LEU A 14 -5.92 20.99 20.33
C LEU A 14 -5.40 19.74 21.08
N SER A 15 -5.87 19.53 22.31
CA SER A 15 -5.56 18.33 23.09
C SER A 15 -6.16 17.05 22.49
N ALA A 16 -7.35 17.13 21.87
CA ALA A 16 -8.01 15.98 21.24
C ALA A 16 -7.28 15.52 19.96
N THR A 17 -6.63 16.44 19.23
CA THR A 17 -5.87 16.11 18.01
C THR A 17 -4.44 15.64 18.27
N ALA A 18 -3.92 15.79 19.49
CA ALA A 18 -2.55 15.41 19.83
C ALA A 18 -2.36 13.89 20.03
N CYS A 19 -3.43 13.10 20.07
CA CYS A 19 -3.38 11.66 20.34
C CYS A 19 -3.47 10.78 19.08
N ALA A 20 -3.13 11.31 17.90
CA ALA A 20 -2.88 10.50 16.72
C ALA A 20 -1.42 10.01 16.73
N VAL A 21 -1.11 9.15 17.70
CA VAL A 21 0.04 8.24 17.58
C VAL A 21 -0.24 7.36 16.38
N THR A 22 0.32 7.73 15.22
CA THR A 22 0.20 6.97 13.99
C THR A 22 0.44 5.50 14.30
N SER A 23 -0.51 4.64 13.95
CA SER A 23 -0.50 3.21 14.30
C SER A 23 0.75 2.47 13.80
N GLY A 24 1.60 3.12 13.00
CA GLY A 24 2.91 2.62 12.58
C GLY A 24 4.10 2.93 13.50
N LEU A 25 3.94 3.75 14.55
CA LEU A 25 5.01 4.10 15.51
C LEU A 25 4.77 3.59 16.94
N GLN A 26 3.63 2.96 17.18
CA GLN A 26 3.38 2.27 18.44
C GLN A 26 4.13 0.93 18.43
N THR A 27 5.27 0.89 19.11
CA THR A 27 5.83 -0.38 19.58
C THR A 27 4.90 -0.86 20.68
N TYR A 28 3.94 -1.72 20.34
CA TYR A 28 3.10 -2.46 21.29
C TYR A 28 3.98 -3.30 22.24
N ASP A 29 3.37 -4.07 23.16
CA ASP A 29 4.04 -5.02 24.07
C ASP A 29 4.73 -6.18 23.32
N ILE A 30 5.66 -5.84 22.44
CA ILE A 30 6.48 -6.77 21.69
C ILE A 30 7.54 -7.27 22.68
N PRO A 31 7.64 -8.60 22.91
CA PRO A 31 8.63 -9.17 23.80
C PRO A 31 10.04 -8.86 23.29
N SER A 32 11.03 -8.82 24.20
CA SER A 32 12.40 -8.47 23.82
C SER A 32 12.99 -9.41 22.77
N GLU A 33 12.65 -10.70 22.82
CA GLU A 33 13.10 -11.74 21.89
C GLU A 33 12.04 -12.87 21.83
N GLY A 34 11.93 -13.56 20.69
CA GLY A 34 11.09 -14.75 20.50
C GLY A 34 9.93 -14.56 19.51
N THR A 35 9.11 -15.60 19.33
CA THR A 35 7.94 -15.56 18.45
C THR A 35 6.77 -14.86 19.13
N TYR A 36 6.29 -13.79 18.52
CA TYR A 36 5.14 -13.02 18.98
C TYR A 36 3.99 -13.15 17.99
N LYS A 37 2.78 -13.38 18.49
CA LYS A 37 1.57 -13.35 17.66
C LYS A 37 0.90 -11.99 17.83
N THR A 38 0.81 -11.23 16.75
CA THR A 38 0.11 -9.95 16.75
C THR A 38 -1.39 -10.15 16.99
N ASP A 39 -2.07 -9.11 17.47
CA ASP A 39 -3.53 -9.15 17.70
C ASP A 39 -4.31 -9.44 16.41
N GLN A 40 -3.71 -9.13 15.25
CA GLN A 40 -4.24 -9.43 13.92
C GLN A 40 -3.93 -10.87 13.46
N GLY A 41 -3.36 -11.70 14.33
CA GLY A 41 -3.15 -13.13 14.12
C GLY A 41 -1.87 -13.51 13.36
N THR A 42 -1.00 -12.54 13.06
CA THR A 42 0.27 -12.82 12.35
C THR A 42 1.36 -13.20 13.34
N ASN A 43 2.08 -14.29 13.09
CA ASN A 43 3.27 -14.63 13.88
C ASN A 43 4.47 -13.88 13.31
N VAL A 44 5.18 -13.15 14.17
CA VAL A 44 6.40 -12.42 13.86
C VAL A 44 7.50 -12.87 14.80
N ASP A 45 8.70 -13.09 14.27
CA ASP A 45 9.87 -13.41 15.10
C ASP A 45 10.62 -12.13 15.45
N VAL A 46 10.74 -11.90 16.76
CA VAL A 46 11.42 -10.73 17.32
C VAL A 46 12.81 -11.15 17.72
N ILE A 47 13.80 -10.49 17.13
CA ILE A 47 15.21 -10.74 17.38
C ILE A 47 15.87 -9.40 17.73
N LYS A 48 16.50 -9.34 18.90
CA LYS A 48 17.23 -8.15 19.34
C LYS A 48 18.48 -7.98 18.50
N ILE A 49 18.71 -6.78 17.95
CA ILE A 49 19.94 -6.48 17.21
C ILE A 49 21.09 -6.24 18.22
N THR A 50 22.16 -7.00 18.09
CA THR A 50 23.41 -6.90 18.88
C THR A 50 24.62 -6.86 17.95
N GLN A 51 25.77 -6.42 18.46
CA GLN A 51 27.01 -6.36 17.66
C GLN A 51 27.40 -7.74 17.09
N ASP A 52 27.10 -8.81 17.82
CA ASP A 52 27.45 -10.18 17.44
C ASP A 52 26.53 -10.74 16.35
N ASN A 53 25.26 -10.34 16.32
CA ASN A 53 24.29 -10.84 15.33
C ASN A 53 24.08 -9.90 14.13
N LEU A 54 24.59 -8.66 14.18
CA LEU A 54 24.44 -7.68 13.11
C LEU A 54 24.89 -8.21 11.73
N MET A 55 25.97 -8.98 11.69
CA MET A 55 26.48 -9.59 10.47
C MET A 55 25.57 -10.71 9.94
N ALA A 56 24.92 -11.47 10.83
CA ALA A 56 23.98 -12.52 10.46
C ALA A 56 22.61 -11.97 10.03
N LEU A 57 22.30 -10.73 10.42
CA LEU A 57 21.11 -9.98 10.02
C LEU A 57 21.28 -9.19 8.72
N GLN A 58 22.39 -9.39 8.00
CA GLN A 58 22.49 -8.85 6.66
C GLN A 58 21.29 -9.34 5.84
N PRO A 59 20.49 -8.41 5.27
CA PRO A 59 19.44 -8.80 4.35
C PRO A 59 20.08 -9.72 3.32
N ALA A 60 19.50 -10.91 3.12
CA ALA A 60 19.90 -11.73 1.99
C ALA A 60 19.95 -10.81 0.78
N GLN A 61 21.09 -10.73 0.08
CA GLN A 61 21.19 -10.05 -1.21
C GLN A 61 20.32 -10.83 -2.21
N ILE A 62 19.01 -10.75 -2.04
CA ILE A 62 18.05 -11.21 -3.00
C ILE A 62 18.23 -10.25 -4.16
N ASN A 63 18.84 -10.74 -5.23
CA ASN A 63 18.92 -10.03 -6.49
C ASN A 63 17.50 -9.91 -7.07
N TYR A 64 16.69 -9.02 -6.49
CA TYR A 64 15.30 -8.78 -6.89
C TYR A 64 15.21 -8.48 -8.38
N ARG A 65 16.25 -7.84 -8.92
CA ARG A 65 16.43 -7.53 -10.34
C ARG A 65 16.17 -8.73 -11.24
N ASN A 66 16.76 -9.90 -10.96
CA ASN A 66 16.56 -11.07 -11.82
C ASN A 66 15.12 -11.59 -11.84
N ASN A 67 14.33 -11.31 -10.80
CA ASN A 67 12.99 -11.86 -10.65
C ASN A 67 11.92 -11.07 -11.43
N TYR A 68 12.09 -9.76 -11.60
CA TYR A 68 11.13 -8.92 -12.34
C TYR A 68 11.60 -8.47 -13.73
N GLU A 69 12.88 -8.66 -14.09
CA GLU A 69 13.39 -8.32 -15.44
C GLU A 69 12.59 -8.99 -16.56
N ALA A 70 12.09 -10.21 -16.35
CA ALA A 70 11.23 -10.90 -17.31
C ALA A 70 9.91 -10.15 -17.60
N LEU A 71 9.37 -9.43 -16.62
CA LEU A 71 8.13 -8.65 -16.77
C LEU A 71 8.32 -7.45 -17.71
N PHE A 72 9.55 -6.94 -17.82
CA PHE A 72 9.88 -5.77 -18.65
C PHE A 72 10.49 -6.14 -20.01
N LYS A 73 10.89 -7.40 -20.22
CA LYS A 73 11.40 -7.90 -21.52
C LYS A 73 10.32 -7.99 -22.59
N GLN A 74 9.08 -8.26 -22.22
CA GLN A 74 7.95 -8.27 -23.17
C GLN A 74 7.32 -6.87 -23.26
N GLN A 75 7.97 -5.99 -24.00
CA GLN A 75 7.29 -4.80 -24.51
C GLN A 75 6.31 -5.25 -25.59
N ARG A 76 5.02 -5.39 -25.23
CA ARG A 76 3.98 -5.63 -26.22
C ARG A 76 3.98 -4.44 -27.18
N PRO A 77 4.09 -4.65 -28.51
CA PRO A 77 4.02 -3.54 -29.45
C PRO A 77 2.66 -2.85 -29.27
N THR A 78 2.68 -1.54 -29.02
CA THR A 78 1.46 -0.74 -28.96
C THR A 78 0.79 -0.79 -30.33
N TYR A 79 -0.38 -1.41 -30.42
CA TYR A 79 -1.14 -1.45 -31.66
C TYR A 79 -1.57 -0.03 -32.05
N ARG A 80 -1.26 0.38 -33.28
CA ARG A 80 -1.72 1.64 -33.86
C ARG A 80 -2.73 1.31 -34.94
N LEU A 81 -3.87 2.01 -34.91
CA LEU A 81 -4.91 1.84 -35.92
C LEU A 81 -4.34 2.11 -37.32
N SER A 82 -4.65 1.20 -38.23
CA SER A 82 -4.24 1.26 -39.63
C SER A 82 -5.45 1.33 -40.56
N SER A 83 -5.26 1.82 -41.78
CA SER A 83 -6.33 1.86 -42.78
C SER A 83 -6.71 0.43 -43.18
N GLY A 84 -7.98 0.07 -42.98
CA GLY A 84 -8.50 -1.28 -43.24
C GLY A 84 -8.89 -2.05 -41.97
N ASP A 85 -8.52 -1.55 -40.80
CA ASP A 85 -8.95 -2.12 -39.52
C ASP A 85 -10.45 -1.94 -39.30
N ILE A 86 -11.11 -2.97 -38.79
CA ILE A 86 -12.53 -2.91 -38.39
C ILE A 86 -12.61 -2.68 -36.89
N LEU A 87 -13.24 -1.57 -36.49
CA LEU A 87 -13.45 -1.21 -35.10
C LEU A 87 -14.78 -1.77 -34.58
N SER A 88 -14.76 -2.32 -33.36
CA SER A 88 -15.98 -2.56 -32.59
C SER A 88 -16.11 -1.44 -31.55
N ILE A 89 -17.10 -0.56 -31.74
CA ILE A 89 -17.37 0.56 -30.84
C ILE A 89 -18.65 0.22 -30.06
N GLN A 90 -18.55 0.22 -28.74
CA GLN A 90 -19.69 0.00 -27.85
C GLN A 90 -20.09 1.33 -27.19
N LEU A 91 -21.33 1.75 -27.41
CA LEU A 91 -21.89 2.97 -26.84
C LEU A 91 -22.90 2.60 -25.75
N TRP A 92 -22.50 2.80 -24.50
CA TRP A 92 -23.39 2.60 -23.36
C TRP A 92 -24.48 3.68 -23.36
N ALA A 93 -25.73 3.29 -23.10
CA ALA A 93 -26.95 4.09 -23.21
C ALA A 93 -27.49 4.37 -24.63
N TYR A 94 -26.85 3.86 -25.69
CA TYR A 94 -27.34 3.99 -27.09
C TYR A 94 -27.32 2.63 -27.82
N PRO A 95 -28.22 1.69 -27.44
CA PRO A 95 -28.30 0.36 -28.04
C PRO A 95 -28.71 0.37 -29.53
N GLU A 96 -29.36 1.43 -30.00
CA GLU A 96 -29.82 1.59 -31.38
C GLU A 96 -28.70 1.79 -32.41
N ILE A 97 -27.53 2.26 -31.97
CA ILE A 97 -26.34 2.50 -32.82
C ILE A 97 -25.18 1.57 -32.50
N THR A 98 -25.28 0.77 -31.44
CA THR A 98 -24.30 -0.27 -31.12
C THR A 98 -24.66 -1.55 -31.88
N PRO A 99 -23.82 -2.06 -32.81
CA PRO A 99 -24.13 -3.28 -33.54
C PRO A 99 -24.26 -4.47 -32.59
N GLN A 100 -25.34 -5.23 -32.72
CA GLN A 100 -25.52 -6.46 -31.94
C GLN A 100 -24.48 -7.51 -32.40
N PRO A 101 -23.86 -8.26 -31.48
CA PRO A 101 -22.95 -9.35 -31.87
C PRO A 101 -23.67 -10.32 -32.81
N ARG A 102 -23.09 -10.61 -33.98
CA ARG A 102 -23.61 -11.66 -34.87
C ARG A 102 -23.53 -13.00 -34.12
N GLN A 103 -24.68 -13.65 -33.93
CA GLN A 103 -24.78 -15.04 -33.50
C GLN A 103 -24.44 -15.98 -34.66
#